data_AF-A0A2J8QH40-F1
#
_entry.id   AF-A0A2J8QH40-F1
#
_cell.length_a   1.000
_cell.length_b   1.000
_cell.length_c   1.000
_cell.angle_alpha   90.00
_cell.angle_beta   90.00
_cell.angle_gamma   90.00
#
_symmetry.space_group_name_H-M   'P 1'
#
loop_
_entity.id
_entity.type
_entity.pdbx_description
1 polymer ?
#
loop_
_entity_poly.entity_id
_entity_poly.type
_entity_poly.pdbx_seq_one_letter_code
_entity_poly.pdbx_strand_id
1 'polypeptide(L)'
;MVALCSPQLRGSSDPRALPTLPTATSGQRPAKRRRKSPAMAALTRDPQFQKLQQWYREHGSQLNLRRLFDANKDRFNHFSLTLNTNHGHILVDYSKNLVTEDVMRMLVDLAKSRGVEAARERMFNGEKINYTEGRAVLHVALRNRSNTPILVDGKDVMPEVNKVLDKMKSFCQRVRSGDWKGYTGKTITDVINIGIGGSDLGPLMVTEALKPYSSGGPRVWYVSNIDGTHIAKTLAQLNPESSLFIIASKTFTTQETITNAETAKEWFLQVAKDPSAVAKHFVALSTNTTKVKEFGIDPQNMFEFWDVSTSTSALGELSVLCQVMAVERPMRSGQCLLSTCCIPSLGKGREALREAWRARATQAG
;
A
#
# COMPACT_ATOMS: atom_id res chain seq x y z
N MET A 1 -52.70 -2.30 -23.38
CA MET A 1 -52.85 -3.38 -24.38
C MET A 1 -51.86 -4.46 -23.98
N VAL A 2 -52.20 -5.62 -23.40
CA VAL A 2 -53.36 -6.53 -23.43
C VAL A 2 -53.37 -7.20 -22.02
N ALA A 3 -54.33 -6.97 -21.10
CA ALA A 3 -55.65 -7.62 -20.89
C ALA A 3 -55.53 -9.17 -20.87
N LEU A 4 -55.84 -9.98 -19.84
CA LEU A 4 -56.99 -10.18 -18.93
C LEU A 4 -56.48 -11.16 -17.81
N CYS A 5 -57.03 -11.38 -16.61
CA CYS A 5 -58.42 -11.46 -16.16
C CYS A 5 -58.46 -11.49 -14.60
N SER A 6 -59.46 -10.86 -13.97
CA SER A 6 -59.91 -11.09 -12.58
C SER A 6 -61.12 -12.06 -12.57
N PRO A 7 -61.64 -12.53 -11.41
CA PRO A 7 -62.59 -11.76 -10.57
C PRO A 7 -62.41 -12.00 -9.03
N GLN A 8 -62.40 -10.99 -8.16
CA GLN A 8 -63.54 -10.37 -7.44
C GLN A 8 -64.45 -11.32 -6.64
N LEU A 9 -64.49 -11.11 -5.31
CA LEU A 9 -65.74 -11.04 -4.53
C LEU A 9 -65.60 -10.01 -3.38
N ARG A 10 -66.65 -9.19 -3.23
CA ARG A 10 -66.83 -8.10 -2.25
C ARG A 10 -67.59 -8.61 -1.01
N GLY A 11 -67.50 -7.88 0.11
CA GLY A 11 -68.62 -7.77 1.06
C GLY A 11 -68.27 -7.52 2.54
N SER A 12 -68.63 -6.33 3.01
CA SER A 12 -68.87 -5.86 4.41
C SER A 12 -69.64 -6.87 5.29
N SER A 13 -69.72 -6.86 6.63
CA SER A 13 -69.73 -5.82 7.68
C SER A 13 -69.88 -6.53 9.05
N ASP A 14 -69.34 -5.95 10.13
CA ASP A 14 -69.92 -5.79 11.50
C ASP A 14 -68.83 -5.90 12.61
N PRO A 15 -68.74 -4.96 13.58
CA PRO A 15 -67.68 -4.88 14.57
C PRO A 15 -68.16 -5.41 15.93
N ARG A 16 -67.57 -6.52 16.39
CA ARG A 16 -67.46 -6.84 17.83
C ARG A 16 -66.61 -8.10 18.03
N ALA A 17 -65.68 -8.00 18.99
CA ALA A 17 -64.82 -9.04 19.58
C ALA A 17 -63.33 -8.93 19.23
N LEU A 18 -62.62 -8.05 19.96
CA LEU A 18 -61.19 -8.23 20.21
C LEU A 18 -61.03 -8.91 21.58
N PRO A 19 -60.47 -10.13 21.66
CA PRO A 19 -60.01 -10.68 22.92
C PRO A 19 -58.67 -10.03 23.30
N THR A 20 -58.60 -9.62 24.56
CA THR A 20 -57.44 -9.04 25.26
C THR A 20 -56.23 -9.97 25.26
N LEU A 21 -55.04 -9.40 25.00
CA LEU A 21 -53.73 -10.04 25.12
C LEU A 21 -53.47 -10.57 26.55
N PRO A 22 -52.92 -11.78 26.74
CA PRO A 22 -52.35 -12.17 28.02
C PRO A 22 -50.99 -11.51 28.22
N THR A 23 -50.83 -10.92 29.41
CA THR A 23 -49.60 -10.35 29.95
C THR A 23 -48.45 -11.35 29.89
N ALA A 24 -47.36 -10.96 29.25
CA ALA A 24 -46.13 -11.74 29.17
C ALA A 24 -45.49 -11.86 30.56
N THR A 25 -45.40 -13.10 31.03
CA THR A 25 -44.61 -13.53 32.18
C THR A 25 -43.11 -13.36 31.90
N SER A 26 -42.39 -13.04 32.97
CA SER A 26 -40.96 -12.78 33.02
C SER A 26 -40.11 -13.97 32.53
N GLY A 27 -39.74 -13.97 31.25
CA GLY A 27 -38.68 -14.81 30.71
C GLY A 27 -37.32 -14.14 30.91
N GLN A 28 -36.48 -14.73 31.77
CA GLN A 28 -35.08 -14.32 31.95
C GLN A 28 -34.35 -14.30 30.60
N ARG A 29 -33.87 -13.13 30.18
CA ARG A 29 -32.92 -13.01 29.07
C ARG A 29 -31.62 -13.73 29.46
N PRO A 30 -31.03 -14.54 28.57
CA PRO A 30 -29.72 -15.13 28.86
C PRO A 30 -28.71 -14.01 29.08
N ALA A 31 -27.97 -14.11 30.18
CA ALA A 31 -27.00 -13.12 30.61
C ALA A 31 -26.09 -12.73 29.45
N LYS A 32 -26.04 -11.43 29.14
CA LYS A 32 -25.00 -10.86 28.27
C LYS A 32 -23.67 -11.40 28.77
N ARG A 33 -22.95 -12.16 27.95
CA ARG A 33 -21.55 -12.54 28.17
C ARG A 33 -20.84 -11.29 28.68
N ARG A 34 -20.47 -11.28 29.97
CA ARG A 34 -19.60 -10.24 30.53
C ARG A 34 -18.39 -10.18 29.60
N ARG A 35 -18.20 -9.05 28.90
CA ARG A 35 -16.92 -8.75 28.26
C ARG A 35 -15.91 -8.89 29.39
N LYS A 36 -15.07 -9.92 29.35
CA LYS A 36 -13.93 -10.05 30.27
C LYS A 36 -13.25 -8.68 30.26
N SER A 37 -13.02 -8.09 31.44
CA SER A 37 -12.22 -6.86 31.54
C SER A 37 -10.99 -7.05 30.67
N PRO A 38 -10.72 -6.16 29.69
CA PRO A 38 -9.62 -6.38 28.77
C PRO A 38 -8.36 -6.54 29.62
N ALA A 39 -7.71 -7.70 29.49
CA ALA A 39 -6.40 -7.91 30.09
C ALA A 39 -5.54 -6.72 29.66
N MET A 40 -5.04 -5.94 30.63
CA MET A 40 -4.32 -4.71 30.31
C MET A 40 -3.18 -5.03 29.32
N ALA A 41 -3.21 -4.41 28.16
CA ALA A 41 -2.19 -4.56 27.12
C ALA A 41 -0.89 -3.87 27.57
N ALA A 42 0.23 -4.25 26.96
CA ALA A 42 1.55 -3.70 27.28
C ALA A 42 1.59 -2.16 27.25
N LEU A 43 0.85 -1.52 26.33
CA LEU A 43 0.72 -0.06 26.26
C LEU A 43 0.03 0.52 27.51
N THR A 44 -1.13 -0.03 27.91
CA THR A 44 -1.91 0.49 29.06
C THR A 44 -1.24 0.27 30.42
N ARG A 45 -0.23 -0.61 30.48
CA ARG A 45 0.59 -0.85 31.67
C ARG A 45 1.85 0.02 31.71
N ASP A 46 2.18 0.70 30.62
CA ASP A 46 3.39 1.53 30.54
C ASP A 46 3.24 2.79 31.42
N PRO A 47 4.18 3.06 32.35
CA PRO A 47 4.10 4.26 33.21
C PRO A 47 4.06 5.58 32.44
N GLN A 48 4.73 5.68 31.29
CA GLN A 48 4.70 6.90 30.46
C GLN A 48 3.32 7.09 29.82
N PHE A 49 2.65 5.99 29.44
CA PHE A 49 1.28 6.06 28.93
C PHE A 49 0.30 6.47 30.04
N GLN A 50 0.45 5.90 31.24
CA GLN A 50 -0.37 6.25 32.40
C GLN A 50 -0.20 7.73 32.79
N LYS A 51 1.04 8.23 32.79
CA LYS A 51 1.37 9.64 33.00
C LYS A 51 0.71 10.55 31.96
N LEU A 52 0.83 10.21 30.67
CA LEU A 52 0.18 10.97 29.59
C LEU A 52 -1.35 10.96 29.72
N GLN A 53 -1.92 9.80 30.05
CA GLN A 53 -3.36 9.65 30.24
C GLN A 53 -3.85 10.46 31.45
N GLN A 54 -3.11 10.45 32.56
CA GLN A 54 -3.42 11.27 33.74
C GLN A 54 -3.35 12.75 33.39
N TRP A 55 -2.26 13.20 32.75
CA TRP A 55 -2.11 14.58 32.33
C TRP A 55 -3.28 15.03 31.44
N TYR A 56 -3.71 14.19 30.49
CA TYR A 56 -4.86 14.48 29.64
C TYR A 56 -6.18 14.59 30.43
N ARG A 57 -6.39 13.76 31.45
CA ARG A 57 -7.59 13.86 32.31
C ARG A 57 -7.62 15.17 33.08
N GLU A 58 -6.47 15.64 33.54
CA GLU A 58 -6.33 16.85 34.35
C GLU A 58 -6.36 18.14 33.51
N HIS A 59 -5.77 18.12 32.31
CA HIS A 59 -5.51 19.33 31.52
C HIS A 59 -6.13 19.33 30.12
N GLY A 60 -6.59 18.18 29.62
CA GLY A 60 -7.01 18.02 28.23
C GLY A 60 -8.16 18.93 27.79
N SER A 61 -9.09 19.24 28.71
CA SER A 61 -10.20 20.17 28.47
C SER A 61 -9.74 21.63 28.26
N GLN A 62 -8.53 21.97 28.69
CA GLN A 62 -7.97 23.32 28.58
C GLN A 62 -7.25 23.52 27.23
N LEU A 63 -6.99 22.45 26.48
CA LEU A 63 -6.34 22.52 25.17
C LEU A 63 -7.28 23.18 24.16
N ASN A 64 -6.94 24.39 23.76
CA ASN A 64 -7.64 25.14 22.73
C ASN A 64 -6.61 25.68 21.74
N LEU A 65 -6.71 25.26 20.47
CA LEU A 65 -5.72 25.63 19.45
C LEU A 65 -5.52 27.15 19.36
N ARG A 66 -6.60 27.94 19.33
CA ARG A 66 -6.49 29.40 19.26
C ARG A 66 -5.69 29.96 20.43
N ARG A 67 -6.02 29.57 21.66
CA ARG A 67 -5.29 29.98 22.86
C ARG A 67 -3.82 29.54 22.84
N LEU A 68 -3.52 28.34 22.32
CA LEU A 68 -2.14 27.85 22.20
C LEU A 68 -1.30 28.69 21.23
N PHE A 69 -1.89 29.16 20.12
CA PHE A 69 -1.23 30.11 19.20
C PHE A 69 -1.18 31.53 19.76
N ASP A 70 -2.19 31.96 20.51
CA ASP A 70 -2.18 33.28 21.14
C ASP A 70 -1.11 33.39 22.22
N ALA A 71 -0.93 32.32 23.02
CA ALA A 71 0.06 32.24 24.09
C ALA A 71 1.50 32.03 23.59
N ASN A 72 1.69 31.46 22.40
CA ASN A 72 3.01 31.29 21.79
C ASN A 72 2.97 31.74 20.32
N LYS A 73 3.45 32.97 20.07
CA LYS A 73 3.52 33.54 18.71
C LYS A 73 4.52 32.81 17.80
N ASP A 74 5.49 32.09 18.37
CA ASP A 74 6.48 31.30 17.64
C ASP A 74 6.12 29.81 17.53
N ARG A 75 4.88 29.44 17.86
CA ARG A 75 4.41 28.05 17.90
C ARG A 75 4.64 27.29 16.59
N PHE A 76 4.52 27.95 15.44
CA PHE A 76 4.82 27.32 14.16
C PHE A 76 6.26 26.83 14.10
N ASN A 77 7.24 27.65 14.48
CA ASN A 77 8.66 27.28 14.45
C ASN A 77 9.00 26.20 15.49
N HIS A 78 8.36 26.25 16.67
CA HIS A 78 8.54 25.22 17.70
C HIS A 78 7.94 23.85 17.31
N PHE A 79 6.84 23.85 16.54
CA PHE A 79 6.06 22.65 16.19
C PHE A 79 6.02 22.40 14.67
N SER A 80 7.12 22.68 14.00
CA SER A 80 7.31 22.28 12.60
C SER A 80 8.72 21.74 12.38
N LEU A 81 8.87 20.93 11.34
CA LEU A 81 10.15 20.46 10.86
C LEU A 81 10.21 20.66 9.35
N THR A 82 11.21 21.41 8.89
CA THR A 82 11.53 21.50 7.46
C THR A 82 12.64 20.52 7.15
N LEU A 83 12.33 19.48 6.40
CA LEU A 83 13.31 18.50 5.93
C LEU A 83 13.82 18.94 4.56
N ASN A 84 15.12 19.24 4.47
CA ASN A 84 15.79 19.45 3.20
C ASN A 84 16.27 18.10 2.65
N THR A 85 15.77 17.69 1.49
CA THR A 85 16.11 16.40 0.87
C THR A 85 17.20 16.52 -0.20
N ASN A 86 17.78 17.72 -0.40
CA ASN A 86 18.58 18.12 -1.57
C ASN A 86 17.81 18.12 -2.92
N HIS A 87 16.55 17.67 -2.93
CA HIS A 87 15.67 17.62 -4.10
C HIS A 87 14.36 18.39 -3.86
N GLY A 88 14.29 19.15 -2.78
CA GLY A 88 13.11 19.90 -2.36
C GLY A 88 13.01 19.92 -0.84
N HIS A 89 12.00 20.65 -0.37
CA HIS A 89 11.67 20.73 1.04
C HIS A 89 10.39 19.97 1.33
N ILE A 90 10.37 19.23 2.44
CA ILE A 90 9.15 18.69 3.03
C ILE A 90 8.94 19.42 4.35
N LEU A 91 7.93 20.29 4.39
CA LEU A 91 7.48 20.95 5.61
C LEU A 91 6.45 20.07 6.31
N VAL A 92 6.79 19.57 7.49
CA VAL A 92 5.85 18.92 8.40
C VAL A 92 5.45 19.94 9.46
N ASP A 93 4.39 20.70 9.19
CA ASP A 93 3.76 21.60 10.17
C ASP A 93 2.76 20.79 11.03
N TYR A 94 3.14 20.54 12.28
CA TYR A 94 2.27 19.88 13.27
C TYR A 94 1.79 20.85 14.37
N SER A 95 1.97 22.16 14.18
CA SER A 95 1.62 23.20 15.16
C SER A 95 0.12 23.30 15.44
N LYS A 96 -0.71 22.91 14.47
CA LYS A 96 -2.19 22.91 14.58
C LYS A 96 -2.75 21.66 15.25
N ASN A 97 -1.93 20.89 15.97
CA ASN A 97 -2.36 19.80 16.83
C ASN A 97 -2.56 20.26 18.28
N LEU A 98 -3.45 19.58 19.00
CA LEU A 98 -3.76 19.82 20.42
C LEU A 98 -2.63 19.28 21.33
N VAL A 99 -1.45 19.88 21.20
CA VAL A 99 -0.24 19.50 21.92
C VAL A 99 0.48 20.71 22.49
N THR A 100 1.08 20.56 23.66
CA THR A 100 2.06 21.49 24.22
C THR A 100 3.46 20.86 24.16
N GLU A 101 4.49 21.60 24.56
CA GLU A 101 5.86 21.07 24.60
C GLU A 101 5.96 19.90 25.59
N ASP A 102 5.26 19.99 26.73
CA ASP A 102 5.18 18.90 27.70
C ASP A 102 4.51 17.66 27.14
N VAL A 103 3.43 17.82 26.37
CA VAL A 103 2.75 16.71 25.70
C VAL A 103 3.67 16.05 24.69
N MET A 104 4.38 16.83 23.86
CA MET A 104 5.35 16.28 22.91
C MET A 104 6.49 15.53 23.63
N ARG A 105 7.00 16.06 24.75
CA ARG A 105 8.02 15.38 25.57
C ARG A 105 7.50 14.04 26.09
N MET A 106 6.29 14.00 26.67
CA MET A 106 5.68 12.76 27.15
C MET A 106 5.42 11.74 26.03
N LEU A 107 5.02 12.19 24.84
CA LEU A 107 4.83 11.32 23.67
C LEU A 107 6.15 10.71 23.19
N VAL A 108 7.23 11.50 23.17
CA VAL A 108 8.58 11.02 22.80
C VAL A 108 9.11 10.05 23.86
N ASP A 109 8.92 10.34 25.14
CA ASP A 109 9.32 9.44 26.23
C ASP A 109 8.56 8.11 26.19
N LEU A 110 7.27 8.16 25.85
CA LEU A 110 6.48 6.95 25.58
C LEU A 110 7.01 6.17 24.38
N ALA A 111 7.39 6.83 23.28
CA ALA A 111 7.99 6.13 22.13
C ALA A 111 9.29 5.41 22.52
N LYS A 112 10.12 6.03 23.37
CA LYS A 112 11.34 5.41 23.90
C LYS A 112 11.01 4.22 24.82
N SER A 113 10.09 4.37 25.78
CA SER A 113 9.74 3.28 26.72
C SER A 113 9.08 2.08 26.02
N ARG A 114 8.38 2.32 24.90
CA ARG A 114 7.81 1.28 24.05
C ARG A 114 8.82 0.62 23.12
N GLY A 115 10.08 1.04 23.15
CA GLY A 115 11.17 0.41 22.39
C GLY A 115 11.11 0.67 20.89
N VAL A 116 10.56 1.81 20.44
CA VAL A 116 10.42 2.14 19.01
C VAL A 116 11.77 2.14 18.30
N GLU A 117 12.82 2.68 18.92
CA GLU A 117 14.17 2.72 18.31
C GLU A 117 14.74 1.30 18.15
N ALA A 118 14.63 0.45 19.17
CA ALA A 118 15.07 -0.94 19.08
C ALA A 118 14.27 -1.69 18.00
N ALA A 119 12.94 -1.56 17.98
CA ALA A 119 12.10 -2.18 16.95
C ALA A 119 12.45 -1.72 15.53
N ARG A 120 12.78 -0.43 15.35
CA ARG A 120 13.30 0.12 14.09
C ARG A 120 14.60 -0.58 13.69
N GLU A 121 15.61 -0.65 14.56
CA GLU A 121 16.89 -1.30 14.21
C GLU A 121 16.68 -2.78 13.82
N ARG A 122 15.83 -3.51 14.55
CA ARG A 122 15.48 -4.90 14.22
C ARG A 122 14.88 -5.04 12.81
N MET A 123 14.01 -4.10 12.42
CA MET A 123 13.44 -4.05 11.07
C MET A 123 14.53 -3.83 10.01
N PHE A 124 15.40 -2.83 10.20
CA PHE A 124 16.45 -2.50 9.24
C PHE A 124 17.53 -3.58 9.12
N ASN A 125 17.74 -4.38 10.17
CA ASN A 125 18.69 -5.49 10.19
C ASN A 125 18.11 -6.82 9.67
N GLY A 126 16.88 -6.84 9.18
CA GLY A 126 16.29 -8.05 8.59
C GLY A 126 15.82 -9.09 9.60
N GLU A 127 15.64 -8.73 10.87
CA GLU A 127 15.08 -9.65 11.86
C GLU A 127 13.62 -10.02 11.55
N LYS A 128 13.22 -11.21 12.01
CA LYS A 128 11.87 -11.76 11.83
C LYS A 128 10.83 -11.09 12.76
N ILE A 129 10.61 -9.79 12.55
CA ILE A 129 9.71 -8.97 13.37
C ILE A 129 8.22 -9.23 13.08
N ASN A 130 7.88 -9.81 11.92
CA ASN A 130 6.56 -10.40 11.72
C ASN A 130 6.55 -11.77 12.39
N TYR A 131 6.26 -11.76 13.69
CA TYR A 131 6.35 -12.93 14.56
C TYR A 131 5.21 -13.94 14.33
N THR A 132 4.06 -13.54 13.77
CA THR A 132 2.95 -14.48 13.50
C THR A 132 3.24 -15.36 12.28
N GLU A 133 4.03 -14.86 11.33
CA GLU A 133 4.40 -15.60 10.13
C GLU A 133 5.88 -16.03 10.12
N GLY A 134 6.66 -15.64 11.13
CA GLY A 134 8.09 -15.95 11.23
C GLY A 134 8.92 -15.29 10.12
N ARG A 135 8.58 -14.06 9.71
CA ARG A 135 9.15 -13.39 8.53
C ARG A 135 9.83 -12.05 8.86
N ALA A 136 10.86 -11.73 8.08
CA ALA A 136 11.45 -10.39 8.05
C ALA A 136 10.52 -9.39 7.35
N VAL A 137 10.75 -8.09 7.56
CA VAL A 137 9.96 -6.99 6.96
C VAL A 137 10.90 -5.96 6.33
N LEU A 138 11.15 -6.08 5.03
CA LEU A 138 12.28 -5.42 4.36
C LEU A 138 11.94 -4.58 3.12
N HIS A 139 10.82 -3.85 3.15
CA HIS A 139 10.53 -2.84 2.10
C HIS A 139 11.65 -1.78 1.97
N VAL A 140 12.38 -1.50 3.05
CA VAL A 140 13.55 -0.61 3.02
C VAL A 140 14.69 -1.13 2.14
N ALA A 141 14.84 -2.44 1.98
CA ALA A 141 15.90 -3.04 1.14
C ALA A 141 15.63 -2.78 -0.36
N LEU A 142 14.36 -2.79 -0.78
CA LEU A 142 13.95 -2.58 -2.17
C LEU A 142 14.36 -1.19 -2.71
N ARG A 143 14.55 -0.24 -1.80
CA ARG A 143 14.94 1.14 -2.11
C ARG A 143 16.31 1.52 -1.57
N ASN A 144 17.06 0.60 -0.98
CA ASN A 144 18.37 0.86 -0.39
C ASN A 144 19.40 1.26 -1.46
N ARG A 145 19.54 2.57 -1.70
CA ARG A 145 20.47 3.11 -2.71
C ARG A 145 21.94 3.06 -2.30
N SER A 146 22.24 2.91 -1.02
CA SER A 146 23.63 2.78 -0.57
C SER A 146 24.21 1.40 -0.88
N ASN A 147 23.35 0.40 -1.17
CA ASN A 147 23.73 -1.01 -1.30
C ASN A 147 24.47 -1.56 -0.07
N THR A 148 24.30 -0.94 1.10
CA THR A 148 24.79 -1.52 2.35
C THR A 148 24.12 -2.89 2.53
N PRO A 149 24.87 -3.98 2.81
CA PRO A 149 24.29 -5.31 2.93
C PRO A 149 23.17 -5.38 3.98
N ILE A 150 22.10 -6.10 3.65
CA ILE A 150 21.00 -6.40 4.58
C ILE A 150 20.80 -7.91 4.60
N LEU A 151 21.06 -8.53 5.74
CA LEU A 151 21.10 -9.99 5.86
C LEU A 151 19.74 -10.55 6.28
N VAL A 152 19.32 -11.62 5.61
CA VAL A 152 18.22 -12.50 6.06
C VAL A 152 18.74 -13.92 6.06
N ASP A 153 18.64 -14.61 7.19
CA ASP A 153 19.13 -15.98 7.35
C ASP A 153 20.61 -16.12 6.89
N GLY A 154 21.43 -15.11 7.19
CA GLY A 154 22.86 -15.07 6.86
C GLY A 154 23.21 -14.65 5.42
N LYS A 155 22.23 -14.38 4.56
CA LYS A 155 22.44 -14.02 3.16
C LYS A 155 22.04 -12.57 2.88
N ASP A 156 22.91 -11.83 2.17
CA ASP A 156 22.58 -10.48 1.70
C ASP A 156 21.52 -10.52 0.60
N VAL A 157 20.47 -9.69 0.76
CA VAL A 157 19.35 -9.60 -0.18
C VAL A 157 19.60 -8.61 -1.31
N MET A 158 20.53 -7.67 -1.14
CA MET A 158 20.76 -6.57 -2.10
C MET A 158 21.13 -7.02 -3.53
N PRO A 159 21.93 -8.09 -3.75
CA PRO A 159 22.23 -8.57 -5.10
C PRO A 159 20.99 -8.99 -5.89
N GLU A 160 20.07 -9.72 -5.24
CA GLU A 160 18.84 -10.18 -5.90
C GLU A 160 17.86 -9.01 -6.11
N VAL A 161 17.79 -8.04 -5.17
CA VAL A 161 17.06 -6.78 -5.36
C VAL A 161 17.53 -6.08 -6.65
N ASN A 162 18.83 -5.83 -6.77
CA ASN A 162 19.39 -5.10 -7.91
C ASN A 162 19.23 -5.87 -9.23
N LYS A 163 19.37 -7.19 -9.22
CA LYS A 163 19.14 -8.04 -10.39
C LYS A 163 17.73 -7.89 -10.95
N VAL A 164 16.71 -7.86 -10.09
CA VAL A 164 15.32 -7.65 -10.52
C VAL A 164 15.13 -6.21 -11.02
N LEU A 165 15.72 -5.21 -10.36
CA LEU A 165 15.69 -3.82 -10.83
C LEU A 165 16.29 -3.65 -12.23
N ASP A 166 17.42 -4.30 -12.52
CA ASP A 166 18.07 -4.28 -13.83
C ASP A 166 17.22 -4.99 -14.89
N LYS A 167 16.60 -6.13 -14.53
CA LYS A 167 15.65 -6.83 -15.38
C LYS A 167 14.45 -5.94 -15.73
N MET A 168 13.89 -5.25 -14.75
CA MET A 168 12.79 -4.30 -14.95
C MET A 168 13.24 -3.15 -15.86
N LYS A 169 14.41 -2.55 -15.63
CA LYS A 169 14.96 -1.48 -16.48
C LYS A 169 15.08 -1.92 -17.94
N SER A 170 15.61 -3.12 -18.19
CA SER A 170 15.74 -3.70 -19.53
C SER A 170 14.37 -3.90 -20.20
N PHE A 171 13.41 -4.49 -19.50
CA PHE A 171 12.05 -4.65 -19.99
C PHE A 171 11.39 -3.31 -20.35
N CYS A 172 11.50 -2.32 -19.46
CA CYS A 172 10.93 -1.00 -19.65
C CYS A 172 11.53 -0.29 -20.87
N GLN A 173 12.84 -0.41 -21.09
CA GLN A 173 13.50 0.15 -22.26
C GLN A 173 12.98 -0.49 -23.55
N ARG A 174 12.78 -1.82 -23.59
CA ARG A 174 12.21 -2.50 -24.76
C ARG A 174 10.76 -2.09 -25.05
N VAL A 175 9.92 -1.97 -24.03
CA VAL A 175 8.52 -1.54 -24.21
C VAL A 175 8.43 -0.09 -24.69
N ARG A 176 9.15 0.83 -24.04
CA ARG A 176 9.09 2.27 -24.33
C ARG A 176 9.73 2.67 -25.65
N SER A 177 10.81 1.99 -26.07
CA SER A 177 11.43 2.20 -27.39
C SER A 177 10.55 1.70 -28.53
N GLY A 178 9.61 0.80 -28.23
CA GLY A 178 8.86 0.06 -29.22
C GLY A 178 9.61 -1.15 -29.77
N ASP A 179 10.77 -1.52 -29.23
CA ASP A 179 11.50 -2.75 -29.62
C ASP A 179 10.70 -4.01 -29.24
N TRP A 180 9.95 -3.95 -28.13
CA TRP A 180 8.99 -5.00 -27.78
C TRP A 180 7.81 -4.96 -28.75
N LYS A 181 7.66 -6.01 -29.55
CA LYS A 181 6.58 -6.15 -30.53
C LYS A 181 5.49 -7.08 -30.03
N GLY A 182 4.24 -6.70 -30.29
CA GLY A 182 3.10 -7.59 -30.19
C GLY A 182 3.15 -8.71 -31.25
N TYR A 183 2.15 -9.59 -31.23
CA TYR A 183 2.13 -10.79 -32.06
C TYR A 183 2.08 -10.49 -33.58
N THR A 184 1.57 -9.32 -33.97
CA THR A 184 1.54 -8.83 -35.37
C THR A 184 2.72 -7.94 -35.73
N GLY A 185 3.68 -7.73 -34.83
CA GLY A 185 4.82 -6.84 -35.06
C GLY A 185 4.60 -5.37 -34.69
N LYS A 186 3.41 -4.99 -34.21
CA LYS A 186 3.11 -3.63 -33.74
C LYS A 186 3.78 -3.33 -32.40
N THR A 187 4.07 -2.05 -32.16
CA THR A 187 4.57 -1.58 -30.86
C THR A 187 3.46 -1.61 -29.80
N ILE A 188 3.82 -1.85 -28.55
CA ILE A 188 2.89 -1.76 -27.42
C ILE A 188 2.47 -0.31 -27.18
N THR A 189 1.16 -0.06 -27.10
CA THR A 189 0.56 1.26 -26.83
C THR A 189 -0.14 1.32 -25.48
N ASP A 190 -0.55 0.16 -24.95
CA ASP A 190 -1.35 0.03 -23.74
C ASP A 190 -0.74 -1.04 -22.83
N VAL A 191 -0.59 -0.70 -21.55
CA VAL A 191 -0.16 -1.61 -20.49
C VAL A 191 -1.30 -1.74 -19.48
N ILE A 192 -1.70 -2.97 -19.19
CA ILE A 192 -2.84 -3.27 -18.34
C ILE A 192 -2.33 -4.05 -17.13
N ASN A 193 -2.41 -3.45 -15.94
CA ASN A 193 -2.14 -4.16 -14.70
C ASN A 193 -3.39 -4.89 -14.24
N ILE A 194 -3.26 -6.20 -13.99
CA ILE A 194 -4.29 -7.03 -13.39
C ILE A 194 -3.80 -7.49 -12.02
N GLY A 195 -4.45 -7.02 -10.96
CA GLY A 195 -4.08 -7.33 -9.58
C GLY A 195 -5.07 -6.72 -8.60
N ILE A 196 -5.08 -7.16 -7.34
CA ILE A 196 -5.98 -6.63 -6.30
C ILE A 196 -5.19 -6.19 -5.05
N GLY A 197 -5.74 -5.22 -4.32
CA GLY A 197 -5.17 -4.74 -3.06
C GLY A 197 -3.81 -4.10 -3.25
N GLY A 198 -2.78 -4.66 -2.61
CA GLY A 198 -1.39 -4.17 -2.72
C GLY A 198 -0.83 -4.24 -4.15
N SER A 199 -1.33 -5.14 -4.99
CA SER A 199 -0.91 -5.27 -6.39
C SER A 199 -1.53 -4.23 -7.34
N ASP A 200 -2.46 -3.39 -6.85
CA ASP A 200 -3.24 -2.45 -7.66
C ASP A 200 -3.15 -1.01 -7.16
N LEU A 201 -3.46 -0.78 -5.87
CA LEU A 201 -3.65 0.57 -5.34
C LEU A 201 -2.37 1.42 -5.39
N GLY A 202 -1.23 0.82 -5.05
CA GLY A 202 0.06 1.51 -5.11
C GLY A 202 0.39 1.99 -6.52
N PRO A 203 0.45 1.09 -7.52
CA PRO A 203 0.78 1.47 -8.88
C PRO A 203 -0.23 2.46 -9.50
N LEU A 204 -1.53 2.27 -9.27
CA LEU A 204 -2.57 3.20 -9.70
C LEU A 204 -2.34 4.60 -9.11
N MET A 205 -2.13 4.70 -7.80
CA MET A 205 -1.94 5.99 -7.12
C MET A 205 -0.70 6.72 -7.64
N VAL A 206 0.43 6.01 -7.81
CA VAL A 206 1.69 6.64 -8.24
C VAL A 206 1.62 7.10 -9.69
N THR A 207 1.07 6.30 -10.60
CA THR A 207 0.96 6.69 -12.02
C THR A 207 0.00 7.86 -12.23
N GLU A 208 -1.06 7.97 -11.42
CA GLU A 208 -1.93 9.14 -11.43
C GLU A 208 -1.25 10.38 -10.82
N ALA A 209 -0.54 10.26 -9.71
CA ALA A 209 0.20 11.37 -9.10
C ALA A 209 1.34 11.89 -9.99
N LEU A 210 1.96 11.01 -10.79
CA LEU A 210 3.08 11.31 -11.67
C LEU A 210 2.68 11.41 -13.15
N LYS A 211 1.39 11.56 -13.45
CA LYS A 211 0.88 11.71 -14.83
C LYS A 211 1.69 12.69 -15.71
N PRO A 212 2.12 13.87 -15.23
CA PRO A 212 2.93 14.81 -16.01
C PRO A 212 4.28 14.24 -16.51
N TYR A 213 4.78 13.17 -15.90
CA TYR A 213 6.07 12.55 -16.21
C TYR A 213 5.96 11.34 -17.16
N SER A 214 4.74 11.02 -17.62
CA SER A 214 4.46 9.84 -18.46
C SER A 214 4.73 10.03 -19.97
N SER A 215 5.26 11.19 -20.38
CA SER A 215 5.50 11.51 -21.79
C SER A 215 6.38 10.48 -22.51
N GLY A 216 5.89 10.02 -23.66
CA GLY A 216 6.53 8.98 -24.48
C GLY A 216 6.45 7.57 -23.87
N GLY A 217 5.60 7.34 -22.86
CA GLY A 217 5.25 6.02 -22.36
C GLY A 217 3.92 5.49 -22.94
N PRO A 218 3.63 4.18 -22.77
CA PRO A 218 2.34 3.62 -23.10
C PRO A 218 1.23 4.15 -22.16
N ARG A 219 -0.02 4.05 -22.59
CA ARG A 219 -1.18 4.26 -21.71
C ARG A 219 -1.24 3.15 -20.67
N VAL A 220 -1.69 3.49 -19.47
CA VAL A 220 -1.85 2.54 -18.36
C VAL A 220 -3.31 2.33 -18.00
N TRP A 221 -3.64 1.09 -17.72
CA TRP A 221 -4.96 0.64 -17.29
C TRP A 221 -4.83 -0.27 -16.08
N TYR A 222 -5.86 -0.27 -15.25
CA TYR A 222 -5.90 -1.00 -13.99
C TYR A 222 -7.16 -1.83 -13.92
N VAL A 223 -7.03 -3.13 -13.68
CA VAL A 223 -8.14 -4.07 -13.50
C VAL A 223 -7.93 -4.84 -12.20
N SER A 224 -8.83 -4.64 -11.25
CA SER A 224 -8.70 -5.20 -9.90
C SER A 224 -9.96 -5.87 -9.38
N ASN A 225 -11.09 -5.18 -9.49
CA ASN A 225 -12.38 -5.73 -9.11
C ASN A 225 -12.72 -7.02 -9.89
N ILE A 226 -13.32 -8.00 -9.20
CA ILE A 226 -13.81 -9.25 -9.79
C ILE A 226 -15.16 -9.10 -10.49
N ASP A 227 -15.87 -8.00 -10.25
CA ASP A 227 -17.01 -7.61 -11.07
C ASP A 227 -16.56 -7.49 -12.54
N GLY A 228 -17.11 -8.36 -13.40
CA GLY A 228 -16.76 -8.46 -14.81
C GLY A 228 -16.94 -7.16 -15.58
N THR A 229 -17.71 -6.21 -15.06
CA THR A 229 -17.81 -4.85 -15.58
C THR A 229 -16.45 -4.17 -15.73
N HIS A 230 -15.53 -4.38 -14.78
CA HIS A 230 -14.24 -3.71 -14.75
C HIS A 230 -13.36 -4.13 -15.92
N ILE A 231 -13.19 -5.44 -16.10
CA ILE A 231 -12.41 -5.98 -17.21
C ILE A 231 -13.10 -5.76 -18.56
N ALA A 232 -14.42 -5.94 -18.65
CA ALA A 232 -15.16 -5.77 -19.90
C ALA A 232 -15.05 -4.33 -20.45
N LYS A 233 -15.24 -3.32 -19.60
CA LYS A 233 -15.11 -1.90 -20.00
C LYS A 233 -13.70 -1.50 -20.39
N THR A 234 -12.70 -2.15 -19.77
CA THR A 234 -11.29 -1.92 -20.09
C THR A 234 -10.96 -2.53 -21.44
N LEU A 235 -11.25 -3.82 -21.65
CA LEU A 235 -10.98 -4.53 -22.90
C LEU A 235 -11.71 -3.93 -24.12
N ALA A 236 -12.90 -3.35 -23.92
CA ALA A 236 -13.64 -2.67 -24.99
C ALA A 236 -12.90 -1.47 -25.61
N GLN A 237 -11.88 -0.92 -24.92
CA GLN A 237 -11.09 0.23 -25.38
C GLN A 237 -9.71 -0.17 -25.93
N LEU A 238 -9.40 -1.47 -25.95
CA LEU A 238 -8.05 -1.97 -26.18
C LEU A 238 -7.92 -2.74 -27.51
N ASN A 239 -6.71 -2.72 -28.07
CA ASN A 239 -6.36 -3.50 -29.26
C ASN A 239 -5.46 -4.70 -28.86
N PRO A 240 -5.88 -5.97 -29.10
CA PRO A 240 -5.07 -7.15 -28.79
C PRO A 240 -3.66 -7.13 -29.38
N GLU A 241 -3.45 -6.46 -30.52
CA GLU A 241 -2.16 -6.39 -31.20
C GLU A 241 -1.13 -5.49 -30.49
N SER A 242 -1.58 -4.56 -29.65
CA SER A 242 -0.72 -3.54 -29.01
C SER A 242 -0.95 -3.39 -27.50
N SER A 243 -1.62 -4.36 -26.87
CA SER A 243 -1.92 -4.38 -25.44
C SER A 243 -1.02 -5.38 -24.70
N LEU A 244 -0.35 -4.95 -23.63
CA LEU A 244 0.51 -5.78 -22.80
C LEU A 244 -0.07 -5.90 -21.39
N PHE A 245 -0.32 -7.13 -20.94
CA PHE A 245 -0.90 -7.43 -19.63
C PHE A 245 0.19 -7.77 -18.61
N ILE A 246 0.15 -7.11 -17.46
CA ILE A 246 0.98 -7.39 -16.29
C ILE A 246 0.11 -8.06 -15.25
N ILE A 247 0.38 -9.34 -14.96
CA ILE A 247 -0.37 -10.10 -13.95
C ILE A 247 0.36 -9.99 -12.62
N ALA A 248 -0.20 -9.24 -11.68
CA ALA A 248 0.43 -8.89 -10.41
C ALA A 248 -0.18 -9.68 -9.24
N SER A 249 0.41 -10.83 -8.92
CA SER A 249 -0.02 -11.68 -7.80
C SER A 249 1.15 -12.45 -7.20
N LYS A 250 1.40 -12.25 -5.89
CA LYS A 250 2.44 -12.96 -5.14
C LYS A 250 2.30 -14.46 -5.24
N THR A 251 1.12 -14.97 -4.91
CA THR A 251 0.86 -16.42 -4.93
C THR A 251 0.55 -16.93 -6.34
N PHE A 252 0.15 -16.05 -7.25
CA PHE A 252 -0.42 -16.39 -8.56
C PHE A 252 -1.65 -17.32 -8.46
N THR A 253 -2.36 -17.21 -7.33
CA THR A 253 -3.58 -17.99 -7.02
C THR A 253 -4.71 -17.14 -6.49
N THR A 254 -4.51 -15.81 -6.39
CA THR A 254 -5.55 -14.88 -5.96
C THR A 254 -6.73 -14.96 -6.91
N GLN A 255 -7.89 -15.38 -6.42
CA GLN A 255 -9.06 -15.71 -7.24
C GLN A 255 -9.42 -14.56 -8.18
N GLU A 256 -9.56 -13.34 -7.64
CA GLU A 256 -9.96 -12.17 -8.41
C GLU A 256 -8.96 -11.83 -9.52
N THR A 257 -7.66 -11.94 -9.23
CA THR A 257 -6.59 -11.64 -10.19
C THR A 257 -6.49 -12.70 -11.27
N ILE A 258 -6.55 -13.98 -10.91
CA ILE A 258 -6.41 -15.07 -11.88
C ILE A 258 -7.64 -15.18 -12.78
N THR A 259 -8.85 -15.03 -12.25
CA THR A 259 -10.08 -15.01 -13.07
C THR A 259 -10.06 -13.85 -14.08
N ASN A 260 -9.62 -12.65 -13.67
CA ASN A 260 -9.44 -11.53 -14.60
C ASN A 260 -8.32 -11.80 -15.61
N ALA A 261 -7.19 -12.38 -15.20
CA ALA A 261 -6.08 -12.73 -16.09
C ALA A 261 -6.49 -13.76 -17.15
N GLU A 262 -7.26 -14.79 -16.76
CA GLU A 262 -7.80 -15.80 -17.66
C GLU A 262 -8.81 -15.19 -18.64
N THR A 263 -9.69 -14.30 -18.17
CA THR A 263 -10.63 -13.56 -19.02
C THR A 263 -9.87 -12.71 -20.07
N ALA A 264 -8.81 -12.02 -19.68
CA ALA A 264 -7.96 -11.26 -20.60
C ALA A 264 -7.24 -12.18 -21.60
N LYS A 265 -6.75 -13.35 -21.14
CA LYS A 265 -6.09 -14.34 -22.00
C LYS A 265 -7.04 -14.92 -23.04
N GLU A 266 -8.27 -15.24 -22.64
CA GLU A 266 -9.31 -15.72 -23.55
C GLU A 266 -9.64 -14.66 -24.60
N TRP A 267 -9.91 -13.42 -24.18
CA TRP A 267 -10.15 -12.29 -25.08
C TRP A 267 -9.01 -12.10 -26.09
N PHE A 268 -7.76 -12.18 -25.63
CA PHE A 268 -6.59 -12.06 -26.50
C PHE A 268 -6.51 -13.21 -27.52
N LEU A 269 -6.71 -14.46 -27.07
CA LEU A 269 -6.60 -15.64 -27.92
C LEU A 269 -7.73 -15.78 -28.94
N GLN A 270 -8.90 -15.19 -28.70
CA GLN A 270 -9.97 -15.11 -29.69
C GLN A 270 -9.50 -14.42 -30.99
N VAL A 271 -8.57 -13.45 -30.88
CA VAL A 271 -8.03 -12.70 -32.02
C VAL A 271 -6.67 -13.24 -32.47
N ALA A 272 -5.75 -13.50 -31.54
CA ALA A 272 -4.40 -13.97 -31.88
C ALA A 272 -4.40 -15.41 -32.42
N LYS A 273 -5.33 -16.26 -31.97
CA LYS A 273 -5.50 -17.68 -32.37
C LYS A 273 -4.24 -18.55 -32.27
N ASP A 274 -3.25 -18.10 -31.51
CA ASP A 274 -1.99 -18.81 -31.26
C ASP A 274 -1.62 -18.72 -29.77
N PRO A 275 -1.66 -19.84 -29.03
CA PRO A 275 -1.23 -19.89 -27.63
C PRO A 275 0.20 -19.39 -27.40
N SER A 276 1.11 -19.53 -28.39
CA SER A 276 2.49 -19.06 -28.26
C SER A 276 2.60 -17.53 -28.17
N ALA A 277 1.60 -16.81 -28.69
CA ALA A 277 1.54 -15.36 -28.65
C ALA A 277 1.34 -14.79 -27.24
N VAL A 278 0.87 -15.60 -26.27
CA VAL A 278 0.72 -15.21 -24.86
C VAL A 278 2.04 -14.70 -24.29
N ALA A 279 3.17 -15.32 -24.63
CA ALA A 279 4.49 -14.93 -24.15
C ALA A 279 4.91 -13.50 -24.56
N LYS A 280 4.31 -12.94 -25.61
CA LYS A 280 4.55 -11.56 -26.09
C LYS A 280 3.62 -10.52 -25.45
N HIS A 281 2.49 -10.95 -24.89
CA HIS A 281 1.43 -10.06 -24.40
C HIS A 281 1.14 -10.20 -22.90
N PHE A 282 1.76 -11.16 -22.21
CA PHE A 282 1.58 -11.38 -20.78
C PHE A 282 2.94 -11.49 -20.07
N VAL A 283 3.08 -10.73 -19.00
CA VAL A 283 4.22 -10.80 -18.07
C VAL A 283 3.70 -10.96 -16.63
N ALA A 284 4.52 -11.47 -15.72
CA ALA A 284 4.09 -11.77 -14.36
C ALA A 284 4.94 -11.06 -13.30
N LEU A 285 4.30 -10.51 -12.27
CA LEU A 285 4.95 -10.12 -11.02
C LEU A 285 4.54 -11.13 -9.96
N SER A 286 5.43 -12.06 -9.61
CA SER A 286 5.06 -13.19 -8.75
C SER A 286 6.26 -13.84 -8.07
N THR A 287 6.00 -14.71 -7.10
CA THR A 287 6.99 -15.62 -6.51
C THR A 287 6.74 -17.08 -6.92
N ASN A 288 5.71 -17.36 -7.72
CA ASN A 288 5.27 -18.71 -8.05
C ASN A 288 5.57 -19.07 -9.52
N THR A 289 6.81 -19.48 -9.79
CA THR A 289 7.27 -19.82 -11.15
C THR A 289 6.45 -20.93 -11.80
N THR A 290 5.98 -21.90 -11.01
CA THR A 290 5.18 -23.02 -11.52
C THR A 290 3.86 -22.53 -12.09
N LYS A 291 3.11 -21.73 -11.34
CA LYS A 291 1.81 -21.21 -11.79
C LYS A 291 1.94 -20.21 -12.94
N VAL A 292 3.01 -19.42 -12.98
CA VAL A 292 3.32 -18.51 -14.09
C VAL A 292 3.56 -19.29 -15.39
N LYS A 293 4.33 -20.39 -15.32
CA LYS A 293 4.54 -21.30 -16.45
C LYS A 293 3.25 -21.98 -16.90
N GLU A 294 2.46 -22.49 -15.97
CA GLU A 294 1.15 -23.12 -16.25
C GLU A 294 0.20 -22.17 -16.98
N PHE A 295 0.25 -20.86 -16.67
CA PHE A 295 -0.56 -19.86 -17.36
C PHE A 295 -0.16 -19.65 -18.83
N GLY A 296 1.11 -19.90 -19.17
CA GLY A 296 1.69 -19.71 -20.50
C GLY A 296 2.63 -18.49 -20.63
N ILE A 297 3.04 -17.89 -19.49
CA ILE A 297 4.01 -16.78 -19.48
C ILE A 297 5.42 -17.35 -19.52
N ASP A 298 6.27 -16.78 -20.37
CA ASP A 298 7.70 -17.10 -20.39
C ASP A 298 8.33 -16.78 -19.01
N PRO A 299 9.04 -17.73 -18.37
CA PRO A 299 9.75 -17.46 -17.12
C PRO A 299 10.71 -16.26 -17.17
N GLN A 300 11.27 -15.94 -18.34
CA GLN A 300 12.08 -14.74 -18.54
C GLN A 300 11.27 -13.46 -18.36
N ASN A 301 9.96 -13.51 -18.51
CA ASN A 301 9.02 -12.41 -18.30
C ASN A 301 8.34 -12.44 -16.92
N MET A 302 8.85 -13.25 -16.00
CA MET A 302 8.48 -13.22 -14.58
C MET A 302 9.44 -12.32 -13.80
N PHE A 303 8.93 -11.30 -13.13
CA PHE A 303 9.69 -10.43 -12.23
C PHE A 303 9.46 -10.89 -10.79
N GLU A 304 10.52 -11.45 -10.21
CA GLU A 304 10.48 -12.08 -8.90
C GLU A 304 10.55 -11.04 -7.77
N PHE A 305 9.98 -11.40 -6.63
CA PHE A 305 10.20 -10.73 -5.35
C PHE A 305 10.16 -11.74 -4.21
N TRP A 306 10.36 -11.29 -2.97
CA TRP A 306 10.64 -12.20 -1.85
C TRP A 306 9.54 -12.19 -0.80
N ASP A 307 9.46 -13.29 -0.04
CA ASP A 307 8.47 -13.48 1.02
C ASP A 307 8.73 -12.62 2.28
N VAL A 308 9.89 -11.96 2.39
CA VAL A 308 10.27 -11.00 3.47
C VAL A 308 9.48 -9.68 3.43
N SER A 309 8.31 -9.73 2.81
CA SER A 309 7.52 -8.62 2.32
C SER A 309 6.06 -8.99 2.62
N THR A 310 5.68 -8.80 3.88
CA THR A 310 4.38 -9.23 4.42
C THR A 310 3.36 -8.11 4.46
N SER A 311 3.61 -7.02 3.73
CA SER A 311 2.72 -5.89 3.65
C SER A 311 2.33 -5.62 2.20
N THR A 312 1.12 -5.12 2.04
CA THR A 312 0.63 -4.38 0.85
C THR A 312 1.66 -3.42 0.25
N SER A 313 2.68 -3.02 1.00
CA SER A 313 3.76 -2.14 0.57
C SER A 313 4.80 -2.76 -0.37
N ALA A 314 5.09 -4.07 -0.35
CA ALA A 314 6.21 -4.59 -1.15
C ALA A 314 5.81 -5.15 -2.52
N LEU A 315 4.65 -5.84 -2.57
CA LEU A 315 3.93 -6.05 -3.83
C LEU A 315 3.56 -4.71 -4.46
N GLY A 316 3.13 -3.76 -3.63
CA GLY A 316 2.92 -2.37 -4.01
C GLY A 316 4.18 -1.76 -4.59
N GLU A 317 5.32 -1.81 -3.91
CA GLU A 317 6.57 -1.18 -4.36
C GLU A 317 7.14 -1.82 -5.63
N LEU A 318 7.14 -3.15 -5.78
CA LEU A 318 7.64 -3.79 -7.01
C LEU A 318 6.68 -3.63 -8.19
N SER A 319 5.38 -3.70 -7.94
CA SER A 319 4.35 -3.43 -8.94
C SER A 319 4.35 -1.96 -9.36
N VAL A 320 4.46 -1.05 -8.39
CA VAL A 320 4.67 0.39 -8.60
C VAL A 320 5.90 0.55 -9.45
N LEU A 321 7.02 -0.04 -9.06
CA LEU A 321 8.28 0.21 -9.73
C LEU A 321 8.35 -0.42 -11.13
N CYS A 322 7.70 -1.57 -11.37
CA CYS A 322 7.65 -2.18 -12.70
C CYS A 322 6.82 -1.31 -13.65
N GLN A 323 5.68 -0.81 -13.15
CA GLN A 323 4.76 0.00 -13.94
C GLN A 323 5.26 1.44 -14.12
N VAL A 324 5.72 2.08 -13.04
CA VAL A 324 6.38 3.39 -13.07
C VAL A 324 7.57 3.35 -14.01
N MET A 325 8.43 2.32 -13.97
CA MET A 325 9.56 2.27 -14.90
C MET A 325 9.12 1.96 -16.34
N ALA A 326 8.05 1.19 -16.55
CA ALA A 326 7.53 0.91 -17.90
C ALA A 326 6.85 2.15 -18.52
N VAL A 327 6.32 3.05 -17.69
CA VAL A 327 5.42 4.13 -18.09
C VAL A 327 6.09 5.50 -17.99
N GLU A 328 7.12 5.64 -17.16
CA GLU A 328 7.85 6.88 -16.94
C GLU A 328 9.31 6.79 -17.43
N ARG A 329 9.93 7.95 -17.71
CA ARG A 329 11.30 7.98 -18.22
C ARG A 329 12.29 7.45 -17.14
N PRO A 330 13.12 6.42 -17.44
CA PRO A 330 14.04 5.80 -16.50
C PRO A 330 15.03 6.77 -15.82
N MET A 331 15.36 7.89 -16.47
CA MET A 331 16.41 8.80 -16.01
C MET A 331 15.97 9.82 -14.95
N ARG A 332 14.68 9.95 -14.61
CA ARG A 332 14.26 11.00 -13.65
C ARG A 332 13.28 10.59 -12.56
N SER A 333 12.45 9.55 -12.71
CA SER A 333 11.38 9.29 -11.73
C SER A 333 11.50 7.97 -10.97
N GLY A 334 11.79 6.83 -11.62
CA GLY A 334 11.89 5.53 -10.94
C GLY A 334 13.00 5.47 -9.89
N GLN A 335 14.21 5.91 -10.23
CA GLN A 335 15.30 6.01 -9.24
C GLN A 335 15.09 7.16 -8.24
N CYS A 336 14.37 8.21 -8.64
CA CYS A 336 14.07 9.34 -7.74
C CYS A 336 13.07 8.92 -6.66
N LEU A 337 11.99 8.19 -7.01
CA LEU A 337 11.04 7.59 -6.08
C LEU A 337 11.72 6.68 -5.05
N LEU A 338 12.66 5.84 -5.50
CA LEU A 338 13.47 5.02 -4.61
C LEU A 338 14.41 5.86 -3.74
N SER A 339 14.95 6.95 -4.27
CA SER A 339 15.92 7.81 -3.59
C SER A 339 15.30 8.73 -2.53
N THR A 340 14.11 9.30 -2.75
CA THR A 340 13.49 10.24 -1.78
C THR A 340 12.95 9.56 -0.52
N CYS A 341 12.69 8.25 -0.56
CA CYS A 341 12.30 7.47 0.62
C CYS A 341 13.51 6.93 1.41
N CYS A 342 14.73 7.12 0.89
CA CYS A 342 15.97 6.90 1.64
C CYS A 342 16.30 8.14 2.47
N ILE A 343 15.80 8.19 3.70
CA ILE A 343 16.54 8.92 4.74
C ILE A 343 17.82 8.10 4.99
N PRO A 344 19.02 8.65 4.78
CA PRO A 344 20.27 7.90 4.93
C PRO A 344 20.33 7.29 6.34
N SER A 345 20.41 5.97 6.44
CA SER A 345 20.72 5.33 7.72
C SER A 345 22.24 5.36 7.92
N LEU A 346 22.59 5.72 9.17
CA LEU A 346 23.83 5.42 9.88
C LEU A 346 25.05 6.32 9.56
N GLY A 347 25.34 7.19 10.53
CA GLY A 347 26.48 8.11 10.56
C GLY A 347 26.01 9.55 10.79
N LYS A 348 25.83 10.29 9.70
CA LYS A 348 25.62 11.74 9.72
C LYS A 348 24.29 12.20 10.33
N GLY A 349 23.22 11.38 10.25
CA GLY A 349 21.92 11.73 10.82
C GLY A 349 21.90 11.72 12.36
N ARG A 350 22.68 10.83 13.01
CA ARG A 350 22.84 10.83 14.48
C ARG A 350 23.65 12.02 14.94
N GLU A 351 24.66 12.41 14.17
CA GLU A 351 25.51 13.58 14.44
C GLU A 351 24.73 14.87 14.24
N ALA A 352 24.01 15.03 13.13
CA ALA A 352 23.18 16.20 12.86
C ALA A 352 22.03 16.37 13.89
N LEU A 353 21.39 15.28 14.33
CA LEU A 353 20.40 15.34 15.40
C LEU A 353 21.03 15.65 16.77
N ARG A 354 22.23 15.13 17.07
CA ARG A 354 22.97 15.44 18.31
C ARG A 354 23.50 16.88 18.31
N GLU A 355 23.96 17.39 17.17
CA GLU A 355 24.44 18.76 17.00
C GLU A 355 23.29 19.76 17.05
N ALA A 356 22.16 19.48 16.39
CA ALA A 356 20.95 20.29 16.51
C ALA A 356 20.42 20.34 17.96
N TRP A 357 20.55 19.23 18.71
CA TRP A 357 20.19 19.19 20.13
C TRP A 357 21.21 19.92 21.03
N ARG A 358 22.52 19.78 20.78
CA ARG A 358 23.57 20.50 21.51
C ARG A 358 23.51 22.00 21.27
N ALA A 359 23.29 22.42 20.03
CA ALA A 359 23.14 23.83 19.67
C ALA A 359 21.96 24.48 20.42
N ARG A 360 20.85 23.74 20.62
CA ARG A 360 19.70 24.20 21.42
C ARG A 360 19.95 24.19 22.92
N ALA A 361 20.70 23.22 23.45
CA ALA A 361 21.06 23.19 24.87
C ALA A 361 22.02 24.32 25.28
N THR A 362 22.81 24.85 24.33
CA THR A 362 23.76 25.95 24.58
C THR A 362 23.11 27.34 24.48
N GLN A 363 21.90 27.45 23.90
CA GLN A 363 21.13 28.71 23.83
C GLN A 363 20.13 28.90 24.98
N ALA A 364 20.02 27.92 25.89
CA ALA A 364 19.14 27.95 27.06
C ALA A 364 19.92 28.05 28.40
N GLY A 365 21.18 28.49 28.34
CA GLY A 365 22.04 28.74 29.50
C GLY A 365 22.30 30.21 29.73
#